data_AF-A2AX85-F1
#
_entry.id   AF-A2AX85-F1
#
_cell.length_a   1.000
_cell.length_b   1.000
_cell.length_c   1.000
_cell.angle_alpha   90.00
_cell.angle_beta   90.00
_cell.angle_gamma   90.00
#
_symmetry.space_group_name_H-M   'P 1'
#
loop_
_entity.id
_entity.type
_entity.pdbx_description
1 polymer ?
#
loop_
_entity_poly.entity_id
_entity_poly.type
_entity_poly.pdbx_seq_one_letter_code
_entity_poly.pdbx_strand_id
1 'polypeptide(L)'
;MNSIPIETIFKFGKYTLLTPKSRIEKKPSRQKQFYALFLIFFYTFGEVFTLVLRIRNMEYRSQTLMQTTLRLIRDLSLYFSVIYSLLRVKRMMRSWYYLLTNLTYNNTNRKYYWLNVCCLNLSIVTIFFNFATKKLEQFIVRFMKYHFFGTLKLWSQLFSTFAGIEVLHVVKQCYHLQKINVQQSGIFINLPFLEHNLIRLKNCVIYFNRIFGWNILFGHIFTVCRTLIYIDDNVKGLGKQYNIASSKTLKLSINIISLVQLWIFQLYLLILCDQILREFDQIVVILSKVKSILNKKCCEKCGLKKIEFCRPTFSAARFYGIDFSNTFLGLVGAVVTFLIVLLQFQIN
;
A
#
# COMPACT_ATOMS: atom_id res chain seq x y z
N MET A 1 -6.52 -14.88 22.10
CA MET A 1 -6.78 -13.55 22.68
C MET A 1 -6.26 -12.49 21.72
N ASN A 2 -7.06 -11.44 21.52
CA ASN A 2 -7.27 -10.81 20.22
C ASN A 2 -6.15 -9.85 19.81
N SER A 3 -5.55 -10.07 18.64
CA SER A 3 -4.88 -8.97 17.92
C SER A 3 -5.96 -8.06 17.31
N ILE A 4 -6.49 -7.18 18.16
CA ILE A 4 -7.49 -6.14 17.89
C ILE A 4 -7.30 -5.42 16.53
N PRO A 5 -6.08 -5.06 16.07
CA PRO A 5 -5.93 -4.34 14.80
C PRO A 5 -6.36 -5.15 13.57
N ILE A 6 -6.00 -6.43 13.48
CA ILE A 6 -6.34 -7.28 12.32
C ILE A 6 -7.84 -7.56 12.25
N GLU A 7 -8.49 -7.73 13.40
CA GLU A 7 -9.94 -7.96 13.46
C GLU A 7 -10.72 -6.74 12.97
N THR A 8 -10.28 -5.53 13.28
CA THR A 8 -10.93 -4.33 12.75
C THR A 8 -10.73 -4.19 11.25
N ILE A 9 -9.53 -4.51 10.73
CA ILE A 9 -9.29 -4.60 9.29
C ILE A 9 -10.28 -5.56 8.63
N PHE A 10 -10.62 -6.68 9.26
CA PHE A 10 -11.59 -7.64 8.71
C PHE A 10 -13.02 -7.15 8.78
N LYS A 11 -13.39 -6.36 9.80
CA LYS A 11 -14.74 -5.76 9.90
C LYS A 11 -15.06 -4.87 8.69
N PHE A 12 -14.09 -4.09 8.22
CA PHE A 12 -14.28 -3.17 7.10
C PHE A 12 -13.98 -3.81 5.74
N GLY A 13 -12.84 -4.51 5.61
CA GLY A 13 -12.40 -5.04 4.31
C GLY A 13 -13.23 -6.21 3.78
N LYS A 14 -14.06 -6.86 4.62
CA LYS A 14 -14.96 -7.95 4.18
C LYS A 14 -16.00 -7.47 3.17
N TYR A 15 -16.42 -6.20 3.23
CA TYR A 15 -17.43 -5.63 2.34
C TYR A 15 -16.88 -5.34 0.96
N THR A 16 -15.59 -5.02 0.85
CA THR A 16 -14.91 -4.81 -0.42
C THR A 16 -14.14 -6.04 -0.91
N LEU A 17 -14.33 -7.18 -0.23
CA LEU A 17 -13.65 -8.45 -0.49
C LEU A 17 -12.12 -8.38 -0.43
N LEU A 18 -11.54 -7.32 0.15
CA LEU A 18 -10.09 -7.14 0.31
C LEU A 18 -9.53 -8.00 1.45
N THR A 19 -10.38 -8.37 2.40
CA THR A 19 -10.02 -9.20 3.57
C THR A 19 -11.02 -10.33 3.80
N PRO A 20 -10.60 -11.42 4.45
CA PRO A 20 -11.52 -12.50 4.81
C PRO A 20 -12.54 -12.04 5.88
N LYS A 21 -13.65 -12.76 6.01
CA LYS A 21 -14.64 -12.51 7.07
C LYS A 21 -14.09 -12.85 8.45
N SER A 22 -13.21 -13.83 8.53
CA SER A 22 -12.59 -14.30 9.77
C SER A 22 -11.21 -14.91 9.50
N ARG A 23 -10.42 -15.13 10.57
CA ARG A 23 -9.07 -15.72 10.46
C ARG A 23 -9.04 -17.15 9.91
N ILE A 24 -10.16 -17.86 10.00
CA ILE A 24 -10.28 -19.29 9.69
C ILE A 24 -10.69 -19.50 8.22
N GLU A 25 -11.13 -18.45 7.53
CA GLU A 25 -11.63 -18.56 6.16
C GLU A 25 -10.51 -18.84 5.15
N LYS A 26 -10.42 -20.09 4.69
CA LYS A 26 -9.41 -20.54 3.72
C LYS A 26 -9.82 -20.38 2.25
N LYS A 27 -11.13 -20.46 1.96
CA LYS A 27 -11.69 -20.39 0.60
C LYS A 27 -12.95 -19.51 0.61
N PRO A 28 -13.15 -18.65 -0.40
CA PRO A 28 -14.37 -17.87 -0.50
C PRO A 28 -15.56 -18.75 -0.87
N SER A 29 -16.72 -18.49 -0.27
CA SER A 29 -18.00 -19.11 -0.65
C SER A 29 -18.37 -18.77 -2.11
N ARG A 30 -19.23 -19.59 -2.74
CA ARG A 30 -19.74 -19.30 -4.11
C ARG A 30 -20.41 -17.93 -4.18
N GLN A 31 -21.20 -17.56 -3.17
CA GLN A 31 -21.82 -16.23 -3.06
C GLN A 31 -20.78 -15.10 -3.09
N LYS A 32 -19.64 -15.24 -2.40
CA LYS A 32 -18.56 -14.24 -2.46
C LYS A 32 -17.92 -14.13 -3.84
N GLN A 33 -17.82 -15.24 -4.57
CA GLN A 33 -17.27 -15.23 -5.93
C GLN A 33 -18.23 -14.52 -6.89
N PHE A 34 -19.54 -14.78 -6.79
CA PHE A 34 -20.54 -14.02 -7.53
C PHE A 34 -20.54 -12.53 -7.15
N TYR A 35 -20.41 -12.21 -5.86
CA TYR A 35 -20.28 -10.83 -5.42
C TYR A 35 -19.01 -10.15 -5.96
N ALA A 36 -17.89 -10.87 -6.06
CA ALA A 36 -16.67 -10.36 -6.69
C ALA A 36 -16.89 -10.03 -8.18
N LEU A 37 -17.58 -10.91 -8.91
CA LEU A 37 -17.94 -10.67 -10.32
C LEU A 37 -18.87 -9.45 -10.45
N PHE A 38 -19.89 -9.35 -9.59
CA PHE A 38 -20.76 -8.18 -9.54
C PHE A 38 -19.98 -6.89 -9.30
N LEU A 39 -19.05 -6.88 -8.33
CA LEU A 39 -18.20 -5.73 -8.06
C LEU A 39 -17.31 -5.38 -9.27
N ILE A 40 -16.76 -6.37 -9.98
CA ILE A 40 -16.00 -6.13 -11.21
C ILE A 40 -16.88 -5.39 -12.22
N PHE A 41 -18.07 -5.92 -12.54
CA PHE A 41 -19.01 -5.26 -13.46
C PHE A 41 -19.37 -3.85 -12.99
N PHE A 42 -19.63 -3.68 -11.69
CA PHE A 42 -19.94 -2.38 -11.09
C PHE A 42 -18.82 -1.35 -11.27
N TYR A 43 -17.57 -1.72 -10.98
CA TYR A 43 -16.42 -0.84 -11.16
C TYR A 43 -16.13 -0.55 -12.64
N THR A 44 -16.24 -1.55 -13.52
CA THR A 44 -16.03 -1.38 -14.96
C THR A 44 -17.10 -0.47 -15.57
N PHE A 45 -18.38 -0.71 -15.26
CA PHE A 45 -19.46 0.15 -15.73
C PHE A 45 -19.30 1.58 -15.22
N GLY A 46 -18.98 1.75 -13.93
CA GLY A 46 -18.71 3.06 -13.34
C GLY A 46 -17.55 3.79 -14.00
N GLU A 47 -16.49 3.09 -14.38
CA GLU A 47 -15.35 3.67 -15.09
C GLU A 47 -15.71 4.12 -16.50
N VAL A 48 -16.37 3.25 -17.27
CA VAL A 48 -16.83 3.57 -18.63
C VAL A 48 -17.79 4.76 -18.59
N PHE A 49 -18.74 4.75 -17.66
CA PHE A 49 -19.69 5.85 -17.48
C PHE A 49 -18.96 7.17 -17.14
N THR A 50 -18.01 7.14 -16.21
CA THR A 50 -17.22 8.33 -15.84
C THR A 50 -16.39 8.84 -17.03
N LEU A 51 -15.78 7.93 -17.81
CA LEU A 51 -14.98 8.27 -18.98
C LEU A 51 -15.81 8.93 -20.09
N VAL A 52 -16.98 8.35 -20.43
CA VAL A 52 -17.92 8.92 -21.41
C VAL A 52 -18.34 10.33 -20.99
N LEU A 53 -18.63 10.54 -19.71
CA LEU A 53 -19.02 11.84 -19.20
C LEU A 53 -17.90 12.88 -19.27
N ARG A 54 -16.65 12.50 -18.98
CA ARG A 54 -15.51 13.41 -19.09
C ARG A 54 -15.20 13.79 -20.53
N ILE A 55 -15.35 12.85 -21.47
CA ILE A 55 -15.23 13.12 -22.91
C ILE A 55 -16.32 14.12 -23.33
N ARG A 56 -17.58 13.87 -22.95
CA ARG A 56 -18.72 14.74 -23.31
C ARG A 56 -18.58 16.15 -22.73
N ASN A 57 -18.07 16.28 -21.51
CA ASN A 57 -17.89 17.59 -20.86
C ASN A 57 -16.62 18.34 -21.32
N MET A 58 -15.92 17.84 -22.35
CA MET A 58 -14.75 18.48 -22.94
C MET A 58 -13.58 18.71 -21.97
N GLU A 59 -13.53 18.02 -20.82
CA GLU A 59 -12.42 18.17 -19.88
C GLU A 59 -11.09 17.84 -20.55
N TYR A 60 -11.06 16.89 -21.49
CA TYR A 60 -9.85 16.47 -22.23
C TYR A 60 -9.50 17.34 -23.45
N ARG A 61 -10.42 18.18 -23.96
CA ARG A 61 -10.15 18.95 -25.19
C ARG A 61 -9.17 20.11 -24.99
N SER A 62 -8.99 20.58 -23.76
CA SER A 62 -8.04 21.65 -23.42
C SER A 62 -6.68 21.14 -22.93
N GLN A 63 -6.47 19.83 -22.92
CA GLN A 63 -5.27 19.19 -22.38
C GLN A 63 -4.31 18.78 -23.49
N THR A 64 -3.01 18.82 -23.21
CA THR A 64 -2.00 18.26 -24.10
C THR A 64 -2.08 16.72 -24.09
N LEU A 65 -1.49 16.09 -25.11
CA LEU A 65 -1.40 14.62 -25.19
C LEU A 65 -0.77 14.03 -23.93
N MET A 66 0.33 14.62 -23.45
CA MET A 66 1.04 14.18 -22.25
C MET A 66 0.15 14.21 -21.00
N GLN A 67 -0.64 15.26 -20.82
CA GLN A 67 -1.57 15.40 -19.69
C GLN A 67 -2.68 14.36 -19.73
N THR A 68 -3.24 14.14 -20.92
CA THR A 68 -4.27 13.12 -21.13
C THR A 68 -3.72 11.74 -20.81
N THR A 69 -2.51 11.43 -21.27
CA THR A 69 -1.83 10.17 -20.98
C THR A 69 -1.57 9.99 -19.49
N LEU A 70 -1.04 11.00 -18.78
CA LEU A 70 -0.80 10.92 -17.33
C LEU A 70 -2.09 10.68 -16.54
N ARG A 71 -3.19 11.37 -16.90
CA ARG A 71 -4.50 11.20 -16.25
C ARG A 71 -5.09 9.83 -16.53
N LEU A 72 -4.94 9.31 -17.74
CA LEU A 72 -5.38 7.97 -18.12
C LEU A 72 -4.58 6.89 -17.38
N ILE A 73 -3.25 7.01 -17.31
CA ILE A 73 -2.40 6.08 -16.54
C ILE A 73 -2.80 6.08 -15.05
N ARG A 74 -3.02 7.25 -14.46
CA ARG A 74 -3.51 7.39 -13.06
C ARG A 74 -4.85 6.67 -12.84
N ASP A 75 -5.79 6.83 -13.76
CA ASP A 75 -7.12 6.25 -13.61
C ASP A 75 -7.12 4.74 -13.82
N LEU A 76 -6.34 4.27 -14.81
CA LEU A 76 -6.07 2.86 -15.05
C LEU A 76 -5.35 2.21 -13.87
N SER A 77 -4.37 2.87 -13.24
CA SER A 77 -3.66 2.29 -12.09
C SER A 77 -4.60 2.05 -10.90
N LEU A 78 -5.50 3.00 -10.62
CA LEU A 78 -6.54 2.81 -9.59
C LEU A 78 -7.53 1.71 -9.97
N TYR A 79 -7.97 1.68 -11.23
CA TYR A 79 -8.89 0.67 -11.73
C TYR A 79 -8.29 -0.74 -11.62
N PHE A 80 -7.07 -0.93 -12.14
CA PHE A 80 -6.39 -2.22 -12.09
C PHE A 80 -6.11 -2.68 -10.67
N SER A 81 -5.78 -1.77 -9.72
CA SER A 81 -5.61 -2.15 -8.31
C SER A 81 -6.86 -2.84 -7.72
N VAL A 82 -8.04 -2.27 -7.97
CA VAL A 82 -9.30 -2.81 -7.47
C VAL A 82 -9.68 -4.10 -8.19
N ILE A 83 -9.67 -4.09 -9.52
CA ILE A 83 -10.07 -5.25 -10.33
C ILE A 83 -9.14 -6.43 -10.10
N TYR A 84 -7.83 -6.20 -10.00
CA TYR A 84 -6.86 -7.25 -9.75
C TYR A 84 -7.11 -7.96 -8.40
N SER A 85 -7.41 -7.17 -7.36
CA SER A 85 -7.75 -7.70 -6.03
C SER A 85 -9.00 -8.59 -6.07
N LEU A 86 -10.01 -8.19 -6.84
CA LEU A 86 -11.26 -8.94 -7.02
C LEU A 86 -11.07 -10.22 -7.85
N LEU A 87 -10.38 -10.14 -8.99
CA LEU A 87 -10.09 -11.29 -9.86
C LEU A 87 -9.37 -12.41 -9.10
N ARG A 88 -8.52 -12.04 -8.13
CA ARG A 88 -7.72 -12.99 -7.35
C ARG A 88 -8.28 -13.29 -5.97
N VAL A 89 -9.55 -12.98 -5.70
CA VAL A 89 -10.17 -13.18 -4.38
C VAL A 89 -9.89 -14.58 -3.81
N LYS A 90 -10.00 -15.65 -4.61
CA LYS A 90 -9.71 -17.02 -4.16
C LYS A 90 -8.27 -17.21 -3.68
N ARG A 91 -7.31 -16.68 -4.44
CA ARG A 91 -5.87 -16.78 -4.12
C ARG A 91 -5.51 -15.86 -2.96
N MET A 92 -6.13 -14.68 -2.89
CA MET A 92 -5.94 -13.71 -1.82
C MET A 92 -6.45 -14.25 -0.48
N MET A 93 -7.67 -14.80 -0.42
CA MET A 93 -8.21 -15.41 0.81
C MET A 93 -7.33 -16.56 1.32
N ARG A 94 -6.85 -17.42 0.42
CA ARG A 94 -5.91 -18.49 0.78
C ARG A 94 -4.59 -17.94 1.32
N SER A 95 -4.09 -16.86 0.73
CA SER A 95 -2.84 -16.22 1.18
C SER A 95 -3.01 -15.55 2.54
N TRP A 96 -4.15 -14.89 2.78
CA TRP A 96 -4.52 -14.35 4.09
C TRP A 96 -4.55 -15.42 5.16
N TYR A 97 -5.22 -16.55 4.88
CA TYR A 97 -5.27 -17.67 5.83
C TYR A 97 -3.86 -18.11 6.27
N TYR A 98 -2.97 -18.43 5.32
CA TYR A 98 -1.62 -18.87 5.68
C TYR A 98 -0.77 -17.76 6.34
N LEU A 99 -0.96 -16.50 5.93
CA LEU A 99 -0.31 -15.37 6.59
C LEU A 99 -0.71 -15.30 8.07
N LEU A 100 -2.01 -15.39 8.38
CA LEU A 100 -2.51 -15.33 9.75
C LEU A 100 -2.14 -16.56 10.57
N THR A 101 -2.23 -17.75 9.98
CA THR A 101 -1.80 -18.98 10.64
C THR A 101 -0.32 -18.90 10.98
N ASN A 102 0.49 -18.27 10.12
CA ASN A 102 1.92 -18.13 10.38
C ASN A 102 2.26 -16.98 11.35
N LEU A 103 1.38 -16.00 11.52
CA LEU A 103 1.52 -14.91 12.48
C LEU A 103 0.81 -15.26 13.80
N THR A 104 1.38 -16.18 14.59
CA THR A 104 0.92 -16.38 15.99
C THR A 104 1.61 -15.37 16.89
N TYR A 105 1.07 -14.16 16.99
CA TYR A 105 1.50 -13.20 17.99
C TYR A 105 0.32 -12.47 18.63
N ASN A 106 0.33 -12.40 19.96
CA ASN A 106 -0.80 -11.97 20.78
C ASN A 106 -0.71 -10.52 21.29
N ASN A 107 0.37 -9.77 21.01
CA ASN A 107 0.54 -8.46 21.66
C ASN A 107 1.05 -7.34 20.74
N THR A 108 0.21 -6.91 19.80
CA THR A 108 0.49 -5.72 18.98
C THR A 108 0.32 -4.44 19.80
N ASN A 109 1.36 -3.60 19.82
CA ASN A 109 1.35 -2.30 20.49
C ASN A 109 0.25 -1.38 19.89
N ARG A 110 -0.77 -1.03 20.69
CA ARG A 110 -2.01 -0.34 20.25
C ARG A 110 -1.79 1.06 19.67
N LYS A 111 -0.64 1.71 19.93
CA LYS A 111 -0.38 3.11 19.55
C LYS A 111 -0.37 3.35 18.03
N TYR A 112 0.20 2.44 17.24
CA TYR A 112 0.35 2.61 15.79
C TYR A 112 -0.97 2.44 15.04
N TYR A 113 -1.86 1.58 15.55
CA TYR A 113 -3.20 1.35 14.99
C TYR A 113 -4.05 2.62 15.00
N TRP A 114 -4.05 3.39 16.10
CA TRP A 114 -4.84 4.62 16.20
C TRP A 114 -4.37 5.70 15.22
N LEU A 115 -3.05 5.84 15.05
CA LEU A 115 -2.48 6.81 14.11
C LEU A 115 -2.90 6.48 12.67
N ASN A 116 -2.84 5.21 12.29
CA ASN A 116 -3.23 4.78 10.96
C ASN A 116 -4.75 4.91 10.72
N VAL A 117 -5.59 4.66 11.73
CA VAL A 117 -7.06 4.85 11.66
C VAL A 117 -7.42 6.34 11.56
N CYS A 118 -6.75 7.20 12.33
CA CYS A 118 -6.91 8.65 12.24
C CYS A 118 -6.53 9.15 10.84
N CYS A 119 -5.44 8.65 10.26
CA CYS A 119 -5.06 9.02 8.90
C CYS A 119 -6.07 8.51 7.86
N LEU A 120 -6.62 7.30 7.98
CA LEU A 120 -7.65 6.80 7.07
C LEU A 120 -8.94 7.63 7.14
N ASN A 121 -9.35 8.03 8.34
CA ASN A 121 -10.49 8.94 8.54
C ASN A 121 -10.20 10.35 8.03
N LEU A 122 -8.98 10.87 8.23
CA LEU A 122 -8.55 12.15 7.64
C LEU A 122 -8.61 12.12 6.12
N SER A 123 -8.23 11.02 5.47
CA SER A 123 -8.39 10.86 4.02
C SER A 123 -9.86 10.97 3.59
N ILE A 124 -10.76 10.33 4.35
CA ILE A 124 -12.20 10.36 4.10
C ILE A 124 -12.71 11.80 4.30
N VAL A 125 -12.34 12.47 5.38
CA VAL A 125 -12.70 13.86 5.65
C VAL A 125 -12.18 14.79 4.55
N THR A 126 -10.94 14.60 4.09
CA THR A 126 -10.30 15.42 3.04
C THR A 126 -11.00 15.23 1.70
N ILE A 127 -11.43 14.00 1.40
CA ILE A 127 -12.29 13.67 0.25
C ILE A 127 -13.63 14.41 0.40
N PHE A 128 -14.37 14.21 1.50
CA PHE A 128 -15.68 14.86 1.71
C PHE A 128 -15.60 16.39 1.73
N PHE A 129 -14.55 16.98 2.30
CA PHE A 129 -14.37 18.42 2.43
C PHE A 129 -13.99 19.09 1.10
N ASN A 130 -13.18 18.43 0.26
CA ASN A 130 -12.96 18.84 -1.14
C ASN A 130 -14.27 18.93 -1.96
N PHE A 131 -15.33 18.25 -1.52
CA PHE A 131 -16.64 18.25 -2.18
C PHE A 131 -17.64 19.22 -1.55
N ALA A 132 -17.62 19.41 -0.22
CA ALA A 132 -18.49 20.34 0.49
C ALA A 132 -18.30 21.81 0.07
N THR A 133 -17.13 22.14 -0.49
CA THR A 133 -16.82 23.48 -1.04
C THR A 133 -17.54 23.80 -2.37
N LYS A 134 -18.29 22.86 -2.96
CA LYS A 134 -19.14 23.09 -4.14
C LYS A 134 -20.61 23.23 -3.72
N LYS A 135 -21.34 24.21 -4.28
CA LYS A 135 -22.74 24.56 -3.94
C LYS A 135 -23.63 23.34 -3.61
N LEU A 136 -24.30 23.41 -2.45
CA LEU A 136 -24.98 22.32 -1.74
C LEU A 136 -26.14 21.64 -2.51
N GLU A 137 -26.87 22.36 -3.35
CA GLU A 137 -28.10 21.82 -3.99
C GLU A 137 -27.85 20.95 -5.22
N GLN A 138 -26.70 21.10 -5.90
CA GLN A 138 -26.31 20.22 -7.03
C GLN A 138 -25.31 19.14 -6.59
N PHE A 139 -25.11 19.00 -5.28
CA PHE A 139 -24.07 18.22 -4.63
C PHE A 139 -24.20 16.72 -4.91
N ILE A 140 -25.34 16.13 -4.60
CA ILE A 140 -25.53 14.67 -4.65
C ILE A 140 -25.44 14.18 -6.10
N VAL A 141 -26.17 14.82 -7.02
CA VAL A 141 -26.23 14.40 -8.42
C VAL A 141 -24.88 14.53 -9.10
N ARG A 142 -24.16 15.65 -8.91
CA ARG A 142 -22.82 15.83 -9.51
C ARG A 142 -21.79 14.91 -8.87
N PHE A 143 -21.86 14.67 -7.56
CA PHE A 143 -20.97 13.75 -6.88
C PHE A 143 -21.12 12.32 -7.39
N MET A 144 -22.37 11.83 -7.42
CA MET A 144 -22.70 10.50 -7.94
C MET A 144 -22.26 10.35 -9.40
N LYS A 145 -22.40 11.42 -10.19
CA LYS A 145 -22.09 11.43 -11.61
C LYS A 145 -20.59 11.44 -11.94
N TYR A 146 -19.75 12.17 -11.19
CA TYR A 146 -18.35 12.41 -11.59
C TYR A 146 -17.29 11.86 -10.63
N HIS A 147 -17.63 11.61 -9.37
CA HIS A 147 -16.63 11.40 -8.31
C HIS A 147 -16.82 10.12 -7.50
N PHE A 148 -18.04 9.60 -7.41
CA PHE A 148 -18.37 8.44 -6.58
C PHE A 148 -17.45 7.23 -6.83
N PHE A 149 -17.33 6.77 -8.09
CA PHE A 149 -16.50 5.62 -8.43
C PHE A 149 -15.02 5.87 -8.20
N GLY A 150 -14.52 7.07 -8.51
CA GLY A 150 -13.14 7.47 -8.23
C GLY A 150 -12.82 7.40 -6.74
N THR A 151 -13.74 7.90 -5.90
CA THR A 151 -13.61 7.87 -4.43
C THR A 151 -13.60 6.44 -3.89
N LEU A 152 -14.49 5.56 -4.38
CA LEU A 152 -14.49 4.15 -3.97
C LEU A 152 -13.17 3.43 -4.31
N LYS A 153 -12.64 3.66 -5.52
CA LYS A 153 -11.35 3.09 -5.93
C LYS A 153 -10.20 3.60 -5.07
N LEU A 154 -10.15 4.91 -4.82
CA LEU A 154 -9.14 5.52 -3.97
C LEU A 154 -9.22 4.98 -2.54
N TRP A 155 -10.42 4.86 -1.99
CA TRP A 155 -10.64 4.26 -0.67
C TRP A 155 -10.14 2.82 -0.61
N SER A 156 -10.43 2.00 -1.63
CA SER A 156 -9.96 0.61 -1.72
C SER A 156 -8.42 0.50 -1.75
N GLN A 157 -7.78 1.40 -2.49
CA GLN A 157 -6.32 1.51 -2.56
C GLN A 157 -5.70 1.92 -1.20
N LEU A 158 -6.26 2.94 -0.57
CA LEU A 158 -5.82 3.41 0.75
C LEU A 158 -6.01 2.33 1.82
N PHE A 159 -7.17 1.67 1.82
CA PHE A 159 -7.46 0.56 2.71
C PHE A 159 -6.45 -0.58 2.53
N SER A 160 -6.12 -0.94 1.28
CA SER A 160 -5.13 -1.98 1.00
C SER A 160 -3.73 -1.59 1.51
N THR A 161 -3.34 -0.33 1.35
CA THR A 161 -2.07 0.19 1.84
C THR A 161 -2.02 0.15 3.37
N PHE A 162 -3.09 0.62 4.03
CA PHE A 162 -3.27 0.56 5.48
C PHE A 162 -3.19 -0.88 6.02
N ALA A 163 -3.94 -1.80 5.42
CA ALA A 163 -3.91 -3.20 5.81
C ALA A 163 -2.50 -3.82 5.62
N GLY A 164 -1.78 -3.40 4.57
CA GLY A 164 -0.39 -3.79 4.34
C GLY A 164 0.54 -3.30 5.46
N ILE A 165 0.44 -2.02 5.84
CA ILE A 165 1.21 -1.42 6.94
C ILE A 165 1.00 -2.18 8.26
N GLU A 166 -0.26 -2.45 8.61
CA GLU A 166 -0.60 -3.19 9.84
C GLU A 166 -0.02 -4.61 9.84
N VAL A 167 -0.10 -5.32 8.71
CA VAL A 167 0.51 -6.64 8.58
C VAL A 167 2.04 -6.56 8.73
N LEU A 168 2.69 -5.56 8.13
CA LEU A 168 4.13 -5.35 8.26
C LEU A 168 4.55 -5.06 9.70
N HIS A 169 3.75 -4.29 10.46
CA HIS A 169 4.00 -4.07 11.88
C HIS A 169 4.03 -5.38 12.67
N VAL A 170 3.07 -6.26 12.42
CA VAL A 170 3.00 -7.57 13.08
C VAL A 170 4.21 -8.43 12.69
N VAL A 171 4.55 -8.47 11.40
CA VAL A 171 5.74 -9.20 10.91
C VAL A 171 7.01 -8.66 11.55
N LYS A 172 7.19 -7.34 11.62
CA LYS A 172 8.33 -6.68 12.27
C LYS A 172 8.44 -7.08 13.73
N GLN A 173 7.33 -7.05 14.47
CA GLN A 173 7.32 -7.47 15.88
C GLN A 173 7.74 -8.94 16.02
N CYS A 174 7.29 -9.82 15.13
CA CYS A 174 7.74 -11.22 15.17
C CYS A 174 9.24 -11.37 14.92
N TYR A 175 9.83 -10.64 13.97
CA TYR A 175 11.28 -10.64 13.78
C TYR A 175 12.03 -10.06 15.00
N HIS A 176 11.54 -8.97 15.56
CA HIS A 176 12.11 -8.35 16.75
C HIS A 176 12.14 -9.32 17.96
N LEU A 177 11.10 -10.14 18.14
CA LEU A 177 11.08 -11.16 19.19
C LEU A 177 12.09 -12.27 18.94
N GLN A 178 12.24 -12.73 17.69
CA GLN A 178 13.27 -13.71 17.37
C GLN A 178 14.67 -13.15 17.67
N LYS A 179 14.90 -11.86 17.37
CA LYS A 179 16.14 -11.18 17.75
C LYS A 179 16.36 -11.17 19.26
N ILE A 180 15.37 -10.76 20.06
CA ILE A 180 15.49 -10.76 21.53
C ILE A 180 15.79 -12.18 22.04
N ASN A 181 15.08 -13.19 21.55
CA ASN A 181 15.30 -14.58 21.95
C ASN A 181 16.73 -15.02 21.64
N VAL A 182 17.26 -14.69 20.46
CA VAL A 182 18.64 -15.01 20.07
C VAL A 182 19.65 -14.26 20.95
N GLN A 183 19.39 -12.99 21.29
CA GLN A 183 20.26 -12.21 22.19
C GLN A 183 20.28 -12.80 23.61
N GLN A 184 19.13 -13.22 24.13
CA GLN A 184 19.00 -13.76 25.49
C GLN A 184 19.55 -15.19 25.60
N SER A 185 19.34 -16.03 24.59
CA SER A 185 19.81 -17.42 24.61
C SER A 185 21.32 -17.56 24.44
N GLY A 186 22.01 -16.57 23.85
CA GLY A 186 23.46 -16.55 23.77
C GLY A 186 24.06 -17.80 23.14
N ILE A 187 24.83 -18.58 23.90
CA ILE A 187 25.47 -19.82 23.43
C ILE A 187 24.48 -21.00 23.37
N PHE A 188 23.38 -20.96 24.13
CA PHE A 188 22.39 -22.05 24.24
C PHE A 188 21.24 -21.93 23.21
N ILE A 189 21.48 -21.29 22.06
CA ILE A 189 20.44 -21.10 21.04
C ILE A 189 20.03 -22.45 20.44
N ASN A 190 18.73 -22.76 20.51
CA ASN A 190 18.14 -23.86 19.76
C ASN A 190 18.00 -23.49 18.27
N LEU A 191 19.05 -23.78 17.49
CA LEU A 191 19.14 -23.47 16.06
C LEU A 191 17.97 -24.06 15.23
N PRO A 192 17.58 -25.35 15.38
CA PRO A 192 16.42 -25.90 14.67
C PRO A 192 15.12 -25.13 14.91
N PHE A 193 14.86 -24.72 16.17
CA PHE A 193 13.67 -23.94 16.50
C PHE A 193 13.70 -22.54 15.88
N LEU A 194 14.86 -21.87 15.91
CA LEU A 194 15.05 -20.57 15.28
C LEU A 194 14.88 -20.66 13.76
N GLU A 195 15.49 -21.65 13.11
CA GLU A 195 15.36 -21.89 11.67
C GLU A 195 13.89 -22.08 11.29
N HIS A 196 13.16 -22.92 12.02
CA HIS A 196 11.74 -23.13 11.79
C HIS A 196 10.92 -21.83 11.88
N ASN A 197 11.18 -21.00 12.90
CA ASN A 197 10.49 -19.72 13.07
C ASN A 197 10.83 -18.73 11.94
N LEU A 198 12.09 -18.66 11.51
CA LEU A 198 12.52 -17.78 10.42
C LEU A 198 11.94 -18.22 9.07
N ILE A 199 11.87 -19.53 8.79
CA ILE A 199 11.18 -20.07 7.61
C ILE A 199 9.70 -19.66 7.63
N ARG A 200 9.05 -19.77 8.78
CA ARG A 200 7.65 -19.37 8.95
C ARG A 200 7.45 -17.87 8.68
N LEU A 201 8.34 -17.00 9.16
CA LEU A 201 8.30 -15.57 8.89
C LEU A 201 8.61 -15.22 7.43
N LYS A 202 9.59 -15.88 6.80
CA LYS A 202 9.83 -15.77 5.36
C LYS A 202 8.57 -16.11 4.56
N ASN A 203 7.88 -17.18 4.95
CA ASN A 203 6.61 -17.55 4.33
C ASN A 203 5.52 -16.48 4.53
N CYS A 204 5.44 -15.83 5.71
CA CYS A 204 4.56 -14.67 5.91
C CYS A 204 4.84 -13.56 4.88
N VAL A 205 6.11 -13.21 4.67
CA VAL A 205 6.50 -12.17 3.70
C VAL A 205 6.14 -12.57 2.27
N ILE A 206 6.28 -13.86 1.92
CA ILE A 206 5.82 -14.37 0.61
C ILE A 206 4.30 -14.21 0.45
N TYR A 207 3.51 -14.49 1.49
CA TYR A 207 2.06 -14.28 1.43
C TYR A 207 1.69 -12.80 1.42
N PHE A 208 2.42 -11.95 2.16
CA PHE A 208 2.28 -10.50 2.11
C PHE A 208 2.46 -9.97 0.68
N ASN A 209 3.55 -10.33 0.00
CA ASN A 209 3.79 -9.93 -1.38
C ASN A 209 2.69 -10.42 -2.34
N ARG A 210 2.11 -11.60 -2.08
CA ARG A 210 1.01 -12.14 -2.91
C ARG A 210 -0.29 -11.37 -2.73
N ILE A 211 -0.55 -10.82 -1.55
CA ILE A 211 -1.75 -10.04 -1.21
C ILE A 211 -1.57 -8.59 -1.68
N PHE A 212 -0.47 -7.94 -1.27
CA PHE A 212 -0.30 -6.50 -1.42
C PHE A 212 0.63 -6.07 -2.56
N GLY A 213 1.44 -6.97 -3.12
CA GLY A 213 2.49 -6.58 -4.07
C GLY A 213 1.99 -5.84 -5.31
N TRP A 214 0.80 -6.19 -5.82
CA TRP A 214 0.18 -5.47 -6.94
C TRP A 214 -0.41 -4.13 -6.51
N ASN A 215 -1.02 -4.06 -5.34
CA ASN A 215 -1.56 -2.80 -4.81
C ASN A 215 -0.43 -1.82 -4.49
N ILE A 216 0.75 -2.30 -4.07
CA ILE A 216 1.96 -1.47 -3.91
C ILE A 216 2.42 -0.93 -5.27
N LEU A 217 2.55 -1.79 -6.29
CA LEU A 217 2.94 -1.38 -7.65
C LEU A 217 2.00 -0.29 -8.20
N PHE A 218 0.69 -0.55 -8.19
CA PHE A 218 -0.29 0.41 -8.68
C PHE A 218 -0.39 1.65 -7.80
N GLY A 219 -0.11 1.53 -6.50
CA GLY A 219 -0.02 2.65 -5.58
C GLY A 219 1.12 3.60 -5.93
N HIS A 220 2.29 3.06 -6.26
CA HIS A 220 3.44 3.87 -6.68
C HIS A 220 3.16 4.60 -8.00
N ILE A 221 2.65 3.88 -9.03
CA ILE A 221 2.27 4.49 -10.32
C ILE A 221 1.24 5.60 -10.09
N PHE A 222 0.20 5.32 -9.31
CA PHE A 222 -0.84 6.29 -8.98
C PHE A 222 -0.28 7.54 -8.32
N THR A 223 0.56 7.39 -7.29
CA THR A 223 1.15 8.50 -6.54
C THR A 223 2.03 9.37 -7.43
N VAL A 224 2.91 8.76 -8.24
CA VAL A 224 3.79 9.49 -9.18
C VAL A 224 2.94 10.27 -10.19
N CYS A 225 2.00 9.62 -10.87
CA CYS A 225 1.14 10.30 -11.84
C CYS A 225 0.31 11.41 -11.18
N ARG A 226 -0.21 11.19 -9.97
CA ARG A 226 -0.99 12.20 -9.23
C ARG A 226 -0.13 13.41 -8.86
N THR A 227 1.12 13.21 -8.45
CA THR A 227 2.07 14.30 -8.19
C THR A 227 2.36 15.09 -9.46
N LEU A 228 2.65 14.42 -10.58
CA LEU A 228 2.94 15.11 -11.84
C LEU A 228 1.76 15.93 -12.34
N ILE A 229 0.54 15.37 -12.30
CA ILE A 229 -0.69 16.10 -12.65
C ILE A 229 -0.89 17.29 -11.72
N TYR A 230 -0.64 17.13 -10.42
CA TYR A 230 -0.78 18.22 -9.47
C TYR A 230 0.21 19.36 -9.78
N ILE A 231 1.47 19.04 -10.05
CA ILE A 231 2.47 20.08 -10.38
C ILE A 231 2.10 20.79 -11.68
N ASP A 232 1.76 20.05 -12.74
CA ASP A 232 1.33 20.59 -14.03
C ASP A 232 0.10 21.53 -13.89
N ASP A 233 -0.92 21.11 -13.13
CA ASP A 233 -2.11 21.93 -12.86
C ASP A 233 -1.76 23.24 -12.12
N ASN A 234 -0.77 23.23 -11.22
CA ASN A 234 -0.35 24.41 -10.45
C ASN A 234 0.54 25.35 -11.28
N VAL A 235 1.48 24.83 -12.07
CA VAL A 235 2.34 25.65 -12.93
C VAL A 235 1.49 26.42 -13.96
N LYS A 236 0.47 25.78 -14.55
CA LYS A 236 -0.46 26.45 -15.48
C LYS A 236 -1.42 27.42 -14.78
N GLY A 237 -1.80 27.12 -13.53
CA GLY A 237 -2.72 27.94 -12.73
C GLY A 237 -2.14 29.30 -12.33
N LEU A 238 -0.81 29.42 -12.24
CA LEU A 238 -0.13 30.68 -11.89
C LEU A 238 -0.25 31.76 -12.98
N GLY A 239 -0.39 31.37 -14.26
CA GLY A 239 -0.47 32.32 -15.39
C GLY A 239 -1.87 32.88 -15.68
N LYS A 240 -2.93 32.32 -15.07
CA LYS A 240 -4.32 32.74 -15.29
C LYS A 240 -5.06 32.83 -13.96
N GLN A 241 -5.36 34.06 -13.50
CA GLN A 241 -6.41 34.44 -12.52
C GLN A 241 -5.96 34.87 -11.12
N TYR A 242 -5.91 36.20 -10.92
CA TYR A 242 -5.71 36.89 -9.64
C TYR A 242 -6.99 37.12 -8.80
N ASN A 243 -8.21 36.76 -9.25
CA ASN A 243 -9.43 37.44 -8.75
C ASN A 243 -10.42 36.65 -7.86
N ILE A 244 -10.11 35.47 -7.29
CA ILE A 244 -10.99 34.84 -6.27
C ILE A 244 -10.15 34.08 -5.24
N ALA A 245 -9.82 34.71 -4.11
CA ALA A 245 -8.72 34.29 -3.23
C ALA A 245 -9.04 33.17 -2.22
N SER A 246 -10.18 33.17 -1.51
CA SER A 246 -10.34 32.30 -0.32
C SER A 246 -10.76 30.84 -0.61
N SER A 247 -11.58 30.59 -1.63
CA SER A 247 -12.00 29.23 -1.99
C SER A 247 -10.93 28.45 -2.74
N LYS A 248 -10.02 29.16 -3.44
CA LYS A 248 -8.91 28.57 -4.18
C LYS A 248 -7.76 28.14 -3.27
N THR A 249 -7.39 28.96 -2.28
CA THR A 249 -6.33 28.62 -1.30
C THR A 249 -6.71 27.38 -0.51
N LEU A 250 -7.95 27.29 -0.04
CA LEU A 250 -8.45 26.13 0.69
C LEU A 250 -8.42 24.86 -0.18
N LYS A 251 -8.86 24.93 -1.44
CA LYS A 251 -8.79 23.80 -2.38
C LYS A 251 -7.35 23.35 -2.66
N LEU A 252 -6.43 24.30 -2.78
CA LEU A 252 -5.01 24.03 -2.99
C LEU A 252 -4.41 23.34 -1.76
N SER A 253 -4.65 23.88 -0.57
CA SER A 253 -4.20 23.29 0.70
C SER A 253 -4.69 21.86 0.89
N ILE A 254 -5.97 21.57 0.60
CA ILE A 254 -6.51 20.22 0.73
C ILE A 254 -5.85 19.26 -0.26
N ASN A 255 -5.59 19.70 -1.49
CA ASN A 255 -4.88 18.87 -2.47
C ASN A 255 -3.44 18.58 -2.04
N ILE A 256 -2.71 19.57 -1.50
CA ILE A 256 -1.36 19.37 -0.94
C ILE A 256 -1.41 18.37 0.22
N ILE A 257 -2.31 18.57 1.17
CA ILE A 257 -2.47 17.69 2.33
C ILE A 257 -2.74 16.26 1.85
N SER A 258 -3.66 16.08 0.89
CA SER A 258 -3.95 14.76 0.32
C SER A 258 -2.75 14.13 -0.37
N LEU A 259 -1.93 14.93 -1.06
CA LEU A 259 -0.74 14.46 -1.77
C LEU A 259 0.37 14.05 -0.80
N VAL A 260 0.66 14.91 0.18
CA VAL A 260 1.63 14.65 1.25
C VAL A 260 1.22 13.39 2.01
N GLN A 261 -0.06 13.25 2.33
CA GLN A 261 -0.58 12.07 3.00
C GLN A 261 -0.37 10.77 2.18
N LEU A 262 -0.62 10.80 0.87
CA LEU A 262 -0.34 9.66 -0.02
C LEU A 262 1.14 9.27 0.01
N TRP A 263 2.04 10.25 -0.07
CA TRP A 263 3.48 10.02 0.02
C TRP A 263 3.89 9.45 1.37
N ILE A 264 3.37 9.99 2.48
CA ILE A 264 3.65 9.49 3.83
C ILE A 264 3.29 8.01 3.94
N PHE A 265 2.13 7.58 3.44
CA PHE A 265 1.74 6.17 3.50
C PHE A 265 2.67 5.26 2.69
N GLN A 266 3.05 5.66 1.48
CA GLN A 266 3.97 4.86 0.66
C GLN A 266 5.36 4.80 1.30
N LEU A 267 5.89 5.93 1.75
CA LEU A 267 7.15 6.01 2.47
C LEU A 267 7.15 5.15 3.73
N TYR A 268 6.09 5.21 4.51
CA TYR A 268 5.98 4.43 5.73
C TYR A 268 5.99 2.93 5.46
N LEU A 269 5.31 2.48 4.41
CA LEU A 269 5.35 1.09 3.96
C LEU A 269 6.78 0.68 3.57
N LEU A 270 7.51 1.51 2.81
CA LEU A 270 8.91 1.26 2.43
C LEU A 270 9.82 1.17 3.66
N ILE A 271 9.67 2.09 4.60
CA ILE A 271 10.46 2.12 5.85
C ILE A 271 10.20 0.86 6.67
N LEU A 272 8.96 0.38 6.76
CA LEU A 272 8.65 -0.85 7.49
C LEU A 272 9.28 -2.09 6.84
N CYS A 273 9.26 -2.19 5.50
CA CYS A 273 9.95 -3.26 4.78
C CYS A 273 11.45 -3.26 5.10
N ASP A 274 12.10 -2.08 5.05
CA ASP A 274 13.52 -1.93 5.36
C ASP A 274 13.84 -2.25 6.83
N GLN A 275 13.01 -1.81 7.77
CA GLN A 275 13.17 -2.14 9.18
C GLN A 275 13.08 -3.64 9.45
N ILE A 276 12.20 -4.38 8.75
CA ILE A 276 12.13 -5.84 8.87
C ILE A 276 13.42 -6.50 8.37
N LEU A 277 13.98 -6.01 7.25
CA LEU A 277 15.26 -6.48 6.74
C LEU A 277 16.39 -6.23 7.74
N ARG A 278 16.44 -5.03 8.34
CA ARG A 278 17.44 -4.71 9.38
C ARG A 278 17.33 -5.60 10.61
N GLU A 279 16.11 -5.89 11.08
CA GLU A 279 15.91 -6.82 12.21
C GLU A 279 16.42 -8.22 11.87
N PHE A 280 16.18 -8.71 10.64
CA PHE A 280 16.73 -9.98 10.17
C PHE A 280 18.26 -9.96 10.08
N ASP A 281 18.84 -8.93 9.47
CA ASP A 281 20.29 -8.82 9.29
C ASP A 281 21.00 -8.75 10.67
N GLN A 282 20.38 -8.11 11.67
CA GLN A 282 20.87 -8.12 13.06
C GLN A 282 20.84 -9.52 13.70
N ILE A 283 19.81 -10.34 13.44
CA ILE A 283 19.77 -11.74 13.88
C ILE A 283 20.97 -12.50 13.31
N VAL A 284 21.25 -12.34 12.01
CA VAL A 284 22.39 -12.99 11.34
C VAL A 284 23.72 -12.55 11.96
N VAL A 285 23.88 -11.25 12.25
CA VAL A 285 25.09 -10.71 12.91
C VAL A 285 25.27 -11.28 14.31
N ILE A 286 24.20 -11.45 15.10
CA ILE A 286 24.32 -12.06 16.43
C ILE A 286 24.71 -13.53 16.32
N LEU A 287 24.10 -14.27 15.39
CA LEU A 287 24.43 -15.68 15.15
C LEU A 287 25.87 -15.86 14.67
N SER A 288 26.38 -14.97 13.82
CA SER A 288 27.77 -15.03 13.35
C SER A 288 28.77 -14.78 14.48
N LYS A 289 28.46 -13.88 15.42
CA LYS A 289 29.26 -13.67 16.64
C LYS A 289 29.26 -14.90 17.54
N VAL A 290 28.10 -15.51 17.78
CA VAL A 290 28.01 -16.77 18.55
C VAL A 290 28.82 -17.88 17.89
N LYS A 291 28.76 -17.99 16.55
CA LYS A 291 29.58 -18.93 15.78
C LYS A 291 31.08 -18.67 15.93
N SER A 292 31.53 -17.40 15.92
CA SER A 292 32.94 -17.08 16.10
C SER A 292 33.47 -17.45 17.49
N ILE A 293 32.62 -17.35 18.53
CA ILE A 293 32.99 -17.71 19.91
C ILE A 293 33.12 -19.23 20.08
N LEU A 294 32.29 -20.02 19.40
CA LEU A 294 32.20 -21.47 19.59
C LEU A 294 33.33 -22.31 18.95
N ASN A 295 34.25 -21.70 18.20
CA ASN A 295 35.41 -22.34 17.54
C ASN A 295 35.07 -23.48 16.53
N LYS A 296 35.81 -23.52 15.41
CA LYS A 296 35.45 -24.18 14.13
C LYS A 296 35.00 -25.66 14.17
N LYS A 297 35.38 -26.47 15.16
CA LYS A 297 35.23 -27.94 15.09
C LYS A 297 33.83 -28.51 15.39
N CYS A 298 32.97 -27.80 16.12
CA CYS A 298 31.63 -28.32 16.45
C CYS A 298 30.51 -27.78 15.54
N CYS A 299 30.81 -26.76 14.72
CA CYS A 299 29.80 -26.00 13.96
C CYS A 299 29.94 -26.06 12.43
N GLU A 300 30.65 -27.02 11.85
CA GLU A 300 30.53 -27.28 10.40
C GLU A 300 29.11 -27.75 10.00
N LYS A 301 28.32 -28.22 10.98
CA LYS A 301 26.86 -28.44 10.85
C LYS A 301 26.00 -27.21 11.20
N CYS A 302 26.57 -26.05 11.53
CA CYS A 302 25.82 -24.83 11.89
C CYS A 302 24.88 -24.45 10.72
N GLY A 303 23.57 -24.50 10.96
CA GLY A 303 22.52 -24.09 10.02
C GLY A 303 22.53 -22.60 9.62
N LEU A 304 23.63 -21.88 9.81
CA LEU A 304 23.74 -20.45 9.53
C LEU A 304 23.54 -20.13 8.05
N LYS A 305 24.07 -20.98 7.14
CA LYS A 305 23.77 -20.89 5.70
C LYS A 305 22.25 -21.07 5.44
N LYS A 306 21.60 -22.00 6.13
CA LYS A 306 20.13 -22.21 6.01
C LYS A 306 19.34 -21.01 6.53
N ILE A 307 19.83 -20.38 7.60
CA ILE A 307 19.25 -19.16 8.16
C ILE A 307 19.41 -17.98 7.20
N GLU A 308 20.55 -17.82 6.53
CA GLU A 308 20.73 -16.79 5.48
C GLU A 308 19.73 -16.98 4.33
N PHE A 309 19.46 -18.22 3.92
CA PHE A 309 18.39 -18.52 2.95
C PHE A 309 16.99 -18.15 3.44
N CYS A 310 16.80 -17.88 4.75
CA CYS A 310 15.54 -17.41 5.32
C CYS A 310 15.34 -15.90 5.22
N ARG A 311 16.25 -15.15 4.59
CA ARG A 311 16.12 -13.70 4.41
C ARG A 311 14.79 -13.35 3.74
N PRO A 312 13.97 -12.46 4.34
CA PRO A 312 12.73 -12.03 3.71
C PRO A 312 13.03 -11.18 2.47
N THR A 313 12.21 -11.32 1.44
CA THR A 313 12.32 -10.54 0.20
C THR A 313 11.00 -9.85 -0.05
N PHE A 314 10.95 -8.51 0.06
CA PHE A 314 9.77 -7.73 -0.27
C PHE A 314 9.77 -7.42 -1.78
N SER A 315 8.63 -7.57 -2.44
CA SER A 315 8.53 -7.36 -3.89
C SER A 315 7.19 -6.78 -4.30
N ALA A 316 7.21 -5.78 -5.17
CA ALA A 316 6.01 -5.24 -5.80
C ALA A 316 5.68 -6.07 -7.04
N ALA A 317 4.70 -6.98 -6.93
CA ALA A 317 4.22 -7.83 -8.02
C ALA A 317 5.29 -8.67 -8.76
N ARG A 318 6.47 -8.86 -8.16
CA ARG A 318 7.69 -9.44 -8.79
C ARG A 318 8.32 -8.59 -9.90
N PHE A 319 7.85 -7.37 -10.12
CA PHE A 319 8.49 -6.44 -11.06
C PHE A 319 9.80 -5.89 -10.49
N TYR A 320 9.81 -5.54 -9.21
CA TYR A 320 11.02 -5.08 -8.51
C TYR A 320 10.99 -5.47 -7.03
N GLY A 321 12.19 -5.57 -6.45
CA GLY A 321 12.39 -5.71 -5.01
C GLY A 321 12.13 -4.38 -4.30
N ILE A 322 11.44 -4.42 -3.17
CA ILE A 322 11.17 -3.24 -2.36
C ILE A 322 12.36 -3.02 -1.43
N ASP A 323 13.16 -2.03 -1.78
CA ASP A 323 14.28 -1.50 -1.00
C ASP A 323 14.07 0.00 -0.82
N PHE A 324 14.20 0.50 0.41
CA PHE A 324 13.96 1.91 0.72
C PHE A 324 14.78 2.83 -0.19
N SER A 325 16.09 2.61 -0.28
CA SER A 325 16.99 3.51 -1.03
C SER A 325 16.64 3.51 -2.52
N ASN A 326 16.70 2.33 -3.14
CA ASN A 326 16.49 2.19 -4.59
C ASN A 326 15.06 2.55 -5.02
N THR A 327 14.05 2.12 -4.24
CA THR A 327 12.65 2.37 -4.60
C THR A 327 12.28 3.83 -4.40
N PHE A 328 12.66 4.44 -3.27
CA PHE A 328 12.33 5.84 -3.01
C PHE A 328 13.04 6.78 -3.99
N LEU A 329 14.36 6.61 -4.17
CA LEU A 329 15.13 7.41 -5.12
C LEU A 329 14.64 7.23 -6.55
N GLY A 330 14.25 6.01 -6.93
CA GLY A 330 13.66 5.75 -8.25
C GLY A 330 12.33 6.49 -8.45
N LEU A 331 11.45 6.51 -7.44
CA LEU A 331 10.17 7.24 -7.51
C LEU A 331 10.36 8.75 -7.56
N VAL A 332 11.24 9.30 -6.71
CA VAL A 332 11.55 10.73 -6.70
C VAL A 332 12.24 11.14 -8.00
N GLY A 333 13.22 10.35 -8.45
CA GLY A 333 13.90 10.54 -9.72
C GLY A 333 12.93 10.59 -10.89
N ALA A 334 11.97 9.64 -10.95
CA ALA A 334 10.91 9.67 -11.96
C ALA A 334 10.09 10.98 -11.89
N VAL A 335 9.65 11.41 -10.71
CA VAL A 335 8.91 12.67 -10.55
C VAL A 335 9.74 13.86 -11.03
N VAL A 336 11.01 13.96 -10.64
CA VAL A 336 11.90 15.07 -11.02
C VAL A 336 12.17 15.08 -12.52
N THR A 337 12.50 13.93 -13.13
CA THR A 337 12.74 13.84 -14.57
C THR A 337 11.50 14.24 -15.37
N PHE A 338 10.32 13.70 -15.02
CA PHE A 338 9.09 14.08 -15.69
C PHE A 338 8.70 15.54 -15.46
N LEU A 339 9.02 16.10 -14.29
CA LEU A 339 8.83 17.52 -14.01
C LEU A 339 9.70 18.40 -14.91
N ILE A 340 10.99 18.06 -15.07
CA ILE A 340 11.91 18.78 -15.95
C ILE A 340 11.37 18.78 -17.38
N VAL A 341 10.93 17.61 -17.88
CA VAL A 341 10.34 17.47 -19.21
C VAL A 341 9.07 18.32 -19.35
N LEU A 342 8.18 18.31 -18.36
CA LEU A 342 6.96 19.13 -18.36
C LEU A 342 7.27 20.63 -18.41
N LEU A 343 8.26 21.10 -17.64
CA LEU A 343 8.69 22.50 -17.64
C LEU A 343 9.31 22.90 -18.99
N GLN A 344 10.14 22.03 -19.58
CA GLN A 344 10.75 22.28 -20.89
C GLN A 344 9.69 22.45 -22.00
N PHE A 345 8.63 21.65 -21.99
CA PHE A 345 7.51 21.76 -22.94
C PHE A 345 6.56 22.94 -22.67
N GLN A 346 6.73 23.67 -21.57
CA GLN A 346 5.96 24.89 -21.29
C GLN A 346 6.73 26.18 -21.59
N ILE A 347 8.06 26.13 -21.53
CA ILE A 347 8.93 27.28 -21.81
C ILE A 347 9.11 27.45 -23.33
N ASN A 348 9.10 26.35 -24.08
CA ASN A 348 9.00 26.34 -25.55
C ASN A 348 7.54 26.36 -26.00
#